data_AF-A0A2M9NQH3-F1
#
_entry.id   AF-A0A2M9NQH3-F1
#
_cell.length_a   1.000
_cell.length_b   1.000
_cell.length_c   1.000
_cell.angle_alpha   90.00
_cell.angle_beta   90.00
_cell.angle_gamma   90.00
#
_symmetry.space_group_name_H-M   'P 1'
#
loop_
_entity.id
_entity.type
_entity.pdbx_description
1 polymer ?
#
loop_
_entity_poly.entity_id
_entity_poly.type
_entity_poly.pdbx_seq_one_letter_code
_entity_poly.pdbx_strand_id
1 'polypeptide(L)'
;MIHHSIRLKPKERILIRGHIRTKPLIKELIVEAYRVGAFPYVELEDDEINRHLLRGNVKEQLATSAQWAMKKYTDIDALIIMTGDESTME
;
A
#
# COMPACT_ATOMS: atom_id res chain seq x y z
N MET A 1 12.56 3.81 -15.57
CA MET A 1 11.65 4.96 -15.77
C MET A 1 10.23 4.42 -15.65
N ILE A 2 9.61 4.56 -14.49
CA ILE A 2 8.25 4.01 -14.29
C ILE A 2 7.26 5.10 -14.67
N HIS A 3 6.68 4.97 -15.86
CA HIS A 3 5.52 5.75 -16.27
C HIS A 3 4.35 5.33 -15.39
N HIS A 4 4.14 6.02 -14.27
CA HIS A 4 2.97 5.82 -13.43
C HIS A 4 1.74 6.33 -14.18
N SER A 5 1.13 5.44 -14.97
CA SER A 5 -0.09 5.62 -15.73
C SER A 5 -1.32 5.68 -14.80
N ILE A 6 -1.27 6.54 -13.79
CA ILE A 6 -2.33 6.62 -12.79
C ILE A 6 -3.30 7.71 -13.24
N ARG A 7 -4.47 7.29 -13.71
CA ARG A 7 -5.61 8.19 -13.93
C ARG A 7 -6.43 8.30 -12.64
N LEU A 8 -5.77 8.79 -11.59
CA LEU A 8 -6.42 9.14 -10.32
C LEU A 8 -7.51 10.19 -10.56
N LYS A 9 -8.61 10.08 -9.83
CA LYS A 9 -9.67 11.09 -9.82
C LYS A 9 -9.70 11.85 -8.49
N PRO A 10 -10.19 13.09 -8.48
CA PRO A 10 -10.42 13.82 -7.25
C PRO A 10 -11.32 13.02 -6.29
N LYS A 11 -11.01 13.06 -5.00
CA LYS A 11 -11.71 12.38 -3.91
C LYS A 11 -11.67 10.85 -3.91
N GLU A 12 -10.90 10.20 -4.80
CA GLU A 12 -10.63 8.76 -4.68
C GLU A 12 -9.73 8.48 -3.48
N ARG A 13 -10.07 7.45 -2.70
CA ARG A 13 -9.24 6.91 -1.62
C ARG A 13 -8.27 5.92 -2.22
N ILE A 14 -6.98 6.25 -2.21
CA ILE A 14 -5.94 5.40 -2.79
C ILE A 14 -5.03 4.83 -1.71
N LEU A 15 -4.84 3.51 -1.71
CA LEU A 15 -3.85 2.84 -0.87
C LEU A 15 -2.56 2.62 -1.66
N ILE A 16 -1.44 3.11 -1.14
CA ILE A 16 -0.10 2.91 -1.68
C ILE A 16 0.63 1.95 -0.74
N ARG A 17 0.86 0.71 -1.20
CA ARG A 17 1.55 -0.34 -0.45
C ARG A 17 2.94 -0.58 -1.03
N GLY A 18 3.95 -0.65 -0.18
CA GLY A 18 5.31 -0.94 -0.65
C GLY A 18 6.30 -1.17 0.48
N HIS A 19 7.47 -1.71 0.14
CA HIS A 19 8.52 -1.96 1.11
C HIS A 19 9.19 -0.67 1.61
N ILE A 20 9.81 -0.74 2.79
CA ILE A 20 10.57 0.36 3.39
C ILE A 20 11.66 0.93 2.45
N ARG A 21 12.17 0.10 1.54
CA ARG A 21 13.21 0.44 0.55
C ARG A 21 12.69 1.33 -0.57
N THR A 22 11.37 1.34 -0.80
CA THR A 22 10.74 2.08 -1.89
C THR A 22 10.12 3.41 -1.42
N LYS A 23 10.42 3.83 -0.19
CA LYS A 23 10.03 5.12 0.40
C LYS A 23 10.17 6.34 -0.52
N PRO A 24 11.28 6.52 -1.28
CA PRO A 24 11.40 7.69 -2.16
C PRO A 24 10.27 7.77 -3.20
N LEU A 25 9.94 6.65 -3.83
CA LEU A 25 8.88 6.58 -4.83
C LEU A 25 7.48 6.77 -4.19
N ILE A 26 7.25 6.20 -3.00
CA ILE A 26 5.99 6.40 -2.26
C ILE A 26 5.77 7.90 -1.98
N LYS A 27 6.82 8.65 -1.62
CA LYS A 27 6.70 10.09 -1.39
C LYS A 27 6.26 10.84 -2.64
N GLU A 28 6.80 10.48 -3.80
CA GLU A 28 6.41 11.09 -5.09
C GLU A 28 4.94 10.80 -5.40
N LEU A 29 4.47 9.56 -5.18
CA LEU A 29 3.07 9.18 -5.38
C LEU A 29 2.11 9.92 -4.43
N ILE A 30 2.51 10.15 -3.18
CA ILE A 30 1.70 10.93 -2.22
C ILE A 30 1.51 12.36 -2.73
N VAL A 31 2.60 13.00 -3.19
CA VAL A 31 2.54 14.37 -3.73
C VAL A 31 1.63 14.43 -4.96
N GLU A 32 1.74 13.45 -5.86
CA GLU A 32 0.89 13.36 -7.04
C GLU A 32 -0.59 13.12 -6.69
N ALA A 33 -0.89 12.23 -5.75
CA ALA A 33 -2.27 11.98 -5.30
C ALA A 33 -2.92 13.24 -4.73
N TYR A 34 -2.20 13.99 -3.89
CA TYR A 34 -2.71 15.27 -3.38
C TYR A 34 -2.88 16.33 -4.47
N ARG A 35 -2.00 16.36 -5.48
CA ARG A 35 -2.11 17.28 -6.63
C ARG A 35 -3.41 17.07 -7.42
N VAL A 36 -3.93 15.83 -7.47
CA VAL A 36 -5.20 15.48 -8.11
C VAL A 36 -6.40 15.67 -7.18
N GLY A 37 -6.17 15.92 -5.88
CA GLY A 37 -7.22 16.04 -4.87
C GLY A 37 -7.77 14.70 -4.38
N ALA A 38 -7.00 13.63 -4.53
CA ALA A 38 -7.29 12.31 -3.99
C ALA A 38 -6.89 12.23 -2.49
N PHE A 39 -7.26 11.12 -1.85
CA PHE A 39 -6.96 10.85 -0.43
C PHE A 39 -5.98 9.66 -0.33
N PRO A 40 -4.65 9.92 -0.28
CA PRO A 40 -3.67 8.86 -0.19
C PRO A 40 -3.57 8.27 1.22
N TYR A 41 -3.49 6.94 1.28
CA TYR A 41 -3.18 6.11 2.45
C TYR A 41 -1.93 5.29 2.13
N VAL A 42 -1.13 4.96 3.14
CA VAL A 42 0.15 4.28 2.94
C VAL A 42 0.28 3.07 3.86
N GLU A 43 0.73 1.95 3.29
CA GLU A 43 1.20 0.78 4.04
C GLU A 43 2.65 0.49 3.68
N LEU A 44 3.53 0.63 4.68
CA LEU A 44 4.94 0.30 4.55
C LEU A 44 5.22 -1.08 5.12
N GLU A 45 5.90 -1.90 4.32
CA GLU A 45 6.31 -3.24 4.73
C GLU A 45 7.79 -3.28 5.05
N ASP A 46 8.11 -3.98 6.13
CA ASP A 46 9.47 -4.29 6.51
C ASP A 46 9.63 -5.81 6.57
N ASP A 47 10.45 -6.36 5.68
CA ASP A 47 10.63 -7.79 5.55
C ASP A 47 11.25 -8.43 6.80
N GLU A 48 12.10 -7.69 7.51
CA GLU A 48 12.73 -8.16 8.72
C GLU A 48 11.68 -8.33 9.82
N ILE A 49 10.89 -7.28 10.05
CA ILE A 49 9.79 -7.31 11.02
C ILE A 49 8.76 -8.38 10.64
N ASN A 50 8.36 -8.44 9.37
CA ASN A 50 7.39 -9.42 8.89
C ASN A 50 7.89 -10.84 9.10
N ARG A 51 9.16 -11.14 8.80
CA ARG A 51 9.76 -12.46 9.09
C ARG A 51 9.75 -12.78 10.59
N HIS A 52 10.03 -11.80 11.45
CA HIS A 52 9.96 -12.02 12.90
C HIS A 52 8.53 -12.33 13.37
N LEU A 53 7.52 -11.62 12.87
CA LEU A 53 6.11 -11.86 13.20
C LEU A 53 5.65 -13.25 12.72
N LEU A 54 6.07 -13.67 11.53
CA LEU A 54 5.69 -14.99 10.97
C LEU A 54 6.24 -16.17 11.77
N ARG A 55 7.36 -16.01 12.49
CA ARG A 55 7.97 -17.11 13.28
C ARG A 55 7.15 -17.53 14.50
N GLY A 56 6.34 -16.63 15.05
CA GLY A 56 5.57 -16.87 16.27
C GLY A 56 4.07 -16.69 16.10
N ASN A 57 3.58 -16.54 14.86
CA ASN A 57 2.18 -16.27 14.64
C ASN A 57 1.30 -17.48 15.00
N VAL A 58 0.05 -17.17 15.35
CA VAL A 58 -0.99 -18.17 15.59
C VAL A 58 -2.22 -17.83 14.76
N LYS A 59 -3.11 -18.81 14.56
CA LYS A 59 -4.32 -18.64 13.72
C LYS A 59 -5.17 -17.44 14.14
N GLU A 60 -5.31 -17.22 15.44
CA GLU A 60 -6.10 -16.10 15.99
C GLU A 60 -5.50 -14.74 15.57
N GLN A 61 -4.17 -14.59 15.69
CA GLN A 61 -3.47 -13.38 15.26
C GLN A 61 -3.61 -13.14 13.74
N LEU A 62 -3.54 -14.20 12.94
CA LEU A 62 -3.75 -14.11 11.49
C LEU A 62 -5.19 -13.72 11.14
N ALA A 63 -6.18 -14.27 11.84
CA ALA A 63 -7.59 -13.94 11.65
C ALA A 63 -7.86 -12.46 11.98
N THR A 64 -7.31 -11.96 13.08
CA THR A 64 -7.39 -10.53 13.44
C THR A 64 -6.75 -9.65 12.37
N SER A 65 -5.56 -10.02 11.91
CA SER A 65 -4.84 -9.26 10.86
C SER A 65 -5.63 -9.22 9.55
N ALA A 66 -6.24 -10.35 9.15
CA ALA A 66 -7.08 -10.43 7.97
C ALA A 66 -8.35 -9.58 8.08
N GLN A 67 -9.02 -9.58 9.25
CA GLN A 67 -10.19 -8.72 9.48
C GLN A 67 -9.84 -7.23 9.36
N TRP A 68 -8.70 -6.82 9.91
CA TRP A 68 -8.23 -5.44 9.77
C TRP A 68 -7.90 -5.07 8.33
N ALA A 69 -7.21 -5.96 7.60
CA ALA A 69 -6.89 -5.74 6.19
C ALA A 69 -8.17 -5.63 5.34
N MET A 70 -9.11 -6.55 5.51
CA MET A 70 -10.37 -6.58 4.75
C MET A 70 -11.15 -5.27 4.89
N LYS A 71 -11.22 -4.73 6.11
CA LYS A 71 -11.89 -3.45 6.35
C LYS A 71 -11.24 -2.32 5.56
N LYS A 72 -9.91 -2.24 5.56
CA LYS A 72 -9.18 -1.23 4.77
C LYS A 72 -9.45 -1.39 3.27
N TYR A 73 -9.35 -2.61 2.76
CA TYR A 73 -9.57 -2.88 1.33
C TYR A 73 -11.01 -2.58 0.87
N THR A 74 -11.99 -2.67 1.76
CA THR A 74 -13.38 -2.28 1.47
C THR A 74 -13.54 -0.75 1.38
N ASP A 75 -12.68 -0.01 2.06
CA ASP A 75 -12.72 1.45 2.16
C ASP A 75 -11.79 2.15 1.14
N ILE A 76 -11.24 1.46 0.15
CA ILE A 76 -10.38 2.08 -0.87
C ILE A 76 -11.02 1.97 -2.25
N ASP A 77 -10.73 2.97 -3.09
CA ASP A 77 -11.23 3.05 -4.46
C ASP A 77 -10.13 2.66 -5.47
N ALA A 78 -8.85 2.72 -5.06
CA ALA A 78 -7.70 2.31 -5.86
C ALA A 78 -6.55 1.76 -4.98
N LEU A 79 -5.76 0.84 -5.55
CA LEU A 79 -4.59 0.24 -4.90
C LEU A 79 -3.35 0.34 -5.82
N ILE A 80 -2.22 0.72 -5.24
CA ILE A 80 -0.91 0.61 -5.88
C ILE A 80 -0.02 -0.26 -5.02
N ILE A 81 0.55 -1.31 -5.61
CA ILE A 81 1.52 -2.18 -4.95
C ILE A 81 2.88 -1.99 -5.60
N MET A 82 3.86 -1.69 -4.78
CA MET A 82 5.25 -1.54 -5.18
C MET A 82 6.05 -2.76 -4.73
N THR A 83 6.24 -3.69 -5.66
CA THR A 83 7.10 -4.85 -5.48
C THR A 83 8.54 -4.44 -5.84
N GLY A 84 9.54 -5.01 -5.18
CA GLY A 84 10.95 -4.60 -5.30
C GLY A 84 11.54 -4.60 -6.71
N ASP A 85 10.88 -5.25 -7.69
CA ASP A 85 11.31 -5.29 -9.09
C ASP A 85 10.27 -4.71 -10.09
N GLU A 86 8.97 -4.66 -9.77
CA GLU A 86 7.93 -4.07 -10.63
C GLU A 86 6.74 -3.54 -9.82
N SER A 87 6.12 -2.44 -10.29
CA SER A 87 4.85 -1.94 -9.76
C SER A 87 3.69 -2.57 -10.53
N THR A 88 2.82 -3.33 -9.86
CA THR A 88 1.63 -3.94 -10.46
C THR A 88 0.38 -3.25 -9.89
N MET A 89 -0.63 -3.07 -10.74
CA MET A 89 -1.92 -2.47 -10.38
C MET A 89 -2.99 -3.56 -10.36
N GLU A 90 -3.81 -3.56 -9.30
CA GLU A 90 -5.02 -4.39 -9.13
C GLU A 90 -6.21 -3.52 -8.72
#